data_AF-A0ABC8IZ18-F1
#
_entry.id   AF-A0ABC8IZ18-F1
#
_cell.length_a   1.000
_cell.length_b   1.000
_cell.length_c   1.000
_cell.angle_alpha   90.00
_cell.angle_beta   90.00
_cell.angle_gamma   90.00
#
_symmetry.space_group_name_H-M   'P 1'
#
loop_
_entity.id
_entity.type
_entity.pdbx_description
1 polymer ?
#
loop_
_entity_poly.entity_id
_entity_poly.type
_entity_poly.pdbx_seq_one_letter_code
_entity_poly.pdbx_strand_id
1 'polypeptide(L)'
;MALSDDLPPQLTRDVKRRNRKRRTVKSKDVELLISVATRAAHIARDKGFHVVSPEAIRCVEVLRMMRSMPLTPRLITKTDLLRVLQFLATNGNPKIRSESRSVLNHLRGVLASS
;
A
#
# COMPACT_ATOMS: atom_id res chain seq x y z
N MET A 1 21.92 13.66 49.27
CA MET A 1 22.15 13.03 47.95
C MET A 1 21.02 12.02 47.73
N ALA A 2 19.99 12.40 46.99
CA ALA A 2 18.98 11.49 46.43
C ALA A 2 18.21 12.31 45.39
N LEU A 3 18.29 11.85 44.14
CA LEU A 3 17.94 12.55 42.92
C LEU A 3 16.43 12.74 42.80
N SER A 4 15.99 13.94 42.44
CA SER A 4 14.63 14.19 41.97
C SER A 4 14.43 13.44 40.65
N ASP A 5 13.56 12.43 40.67
CA ASP A 5 13.08 11.70 39.50
C ASP A 5 12.19 12.64 38.66
N ASP A 6 12.82 13.39 37.75
CA ASP A 6 12.17 14.22 36.74
C ASP A 6 11.69 13.34 35.58
N LEU A 7 10.63 12.57 35.83
CA LEU A 7 10.04 11.69 34.83
C LEU A 7 9.16 12.51 33.87
N PRO A 8 9.41 12.48 32.55
CA PRO A 8 8.60 13.26 31.60
C PRO A 8 7.17 12.71 31.57
N PRO A 9 6.15 13.56 31.33
CA PRO A 9 4.78 13.10 31.22
C PRO A 9 4.67 12.10 30.06
N GLN A 10 4.18 10.90 30.36
CA GLN A 10 3.89 9.90 29.35
C GLN A 10 2.85 10.48 28.39
N LEU A 11 3.31 10.88 27.21
CA LEU A 11 2.46 11.19 26.06
C LEU A 11 1.72 9.90 25.68
N THR A 12 0.60 9.64 26.36
CA THR A 12 -0.44 8.75 25.86
C THR A 12 -0.96 9.42 24.60
N ARG A 13 -0.28 9.17 23.48
CA ARG A 13 -0.85 9.38 22.16
C ARG A 13 -1.97 8.36 22.07
N ASP A 14 -3.14 8.79 22.50
CA ASP A 14 -4.40 8.22 22.06
C ASP A 14 -4.38 8.30 20.55
N VAL A 15 -3.84 7.26 19.92
CA VAL A 15 -4.05 6.97 18.51
C VAL A 15 -5.53 6.67 18.45
N LYS A 16 -6.31 7.74 18.32
CA LYS A 16 -7.74 7.74 18.08
C LYS A 16 -7.93 6.86 16.87
N ARG A 17 -8.15 5.59 17.14
CA ARG A 17 -8.27 4.49 16.19
C ARG A 17 -9.51 4.86 15.41
N ARG A 18 -9.31 5.61 14.32
CA ARG A 18 -10.38 6.15 13.49
C ARG A 18 -11.25 4.96 13.21
N ASN A 19 -12.43 4.93 13.83
CA ASN A 19 -13.42 3.89 13.62
C ASN A 19 -13.91 4.10 12.18
N ARG A 20 -13.11 3.61 11.22
CA ARG A 20 -13.50 3.49 9.82
C ARG A 20 -14.59 2.44 9.86
N LYS A 21 -15.84 2.90 10.05
CA LYS A 21 -17.05 2.22 9.61
C LYS A 21 -16.65 1.47 8.33
N ARG A 22 -16.67 0.14 8.37
CA ARG A 22 -16.16 -0.73 7.29
C ARG A 22 -16.88 -0.34 6.00
N ARG A 23 -16.34 0.62 5.27
CA ARG A 23 -16.88 1.04 3.98
C ARG A 23 -16.61 -0.13 3.07
N THR A 24 -17.67 -0.76 2.58
CA THR A 24 -17.56 -1.88 1.66
C THR A 24 -16.75 -1.43 0.45
N VAL A 25 -15.59 -2.05 0.23
CA VAL A 25 -14.74 -1.75 -0.92
C VAL A 25 -15.44 -2.27 -2.17
N LYS A 26 -15.62 -1.42 -3.18
CA LYS A 26 -16.23 -1.82 -4.45
C LYS A 26 -15.15 -2.14 -5.47
N SER A 27 -15.47 -3.00 -6.46
CA SER A 27 -14.55 -3.31 -7.56
C SER A 27 -14.03 -2.04 -8.27
N LYS A 28 -14.90 -1.04 -8.47
CA LYS A 28 -14.54 0.25 -9.07
C LYS A 28 -13.45 1.01 -8.28
N ASP A 29 -13.46 0.90 -6.95
CA ASP A 29 -12.44 1.54 -6.11
C ASP A 29 -11.07 0.87 -6.32
N VAL A 30 -11.07 -0.46 -6.43
CA VAL A 30 -9.87 -1.26 -6.71
C VAL A 30 -9.34 -0.96 -8.12
N GLU A 31 -10.21 -0.93 -9.13
CA GLU A 31 -9.87 -0.61 -10.52
C GLU A 31 -9.29 0.81 -10.65
N LEU A 32 -9.86 1.79 -9.93
CA LEU A 32 -9.33 3.14 -9.89
C LEU A 32 -7.90 3.16 -9.33
N LEU A 33 -7.67 2.47 -8.20
CA LEU A 33 -6.34 2.39 -7.60
C LEU A 33 -5.35 1.67 -8.54
N ILE A 34 -5.77 0.61 -9.23
CA ILE A 34 -4.97 -0.08 -10.25
C ILE A 34 -4.55 0.91 -11.34
N SER A 35 -5.50 1.67 -11.88
CA SER A 35 -5.24 2.65 -12.94
C SER A 35 -4.24 3.73 -12.48
N VAL A 36 -4.41 4.27 -11.27
CA VAL A 36 -3.51 5.27 -10.71
C VAL A 36 -2.12 4.69 -10.47
N ALA A 37 -2.01 3.49 -9.90
CA ALA A 37 -0.72 2.84 -9.64
C ALA A 37 0.06 2.59 -10.92
N THR A 38 -0.60 2.04 -11.94
CA THR A 38 0.01 1.72 -13.24
C THR A 38 0.50 2.98 -13.93
N ARG A 39 -0.33 4.03 -14.01
CA ARG A 39 0.07 5.31 -14.60
C ARG A 39 1.27 5.93 -13.88
N ALA A 40 1.22 5.97 -12.54
CA ALA A 40 2.30 6.52 -11.73
C ALA A 40 3.60 5.72 -11.91
N ALA A 41 3.52 4.39 -12.00
CA ALA A 41 4.67 3.53 -12.22
C ALA A 41 5.33 3.71 -13.60
N HIS A 42 4.54 3.96 -14.64
CA HIS A 42 5.07 4.28 -15.97
C HIS A 42 5.81 5.62 -15.96
N ILE A 43 5.20 6.69 -15.44
CA ILE A 43 5.84 8.00 -15.37
C ILE A 43 7.11 7.95 -14.50
N ALA A 44 7.08 7.19 -13.39
CA ALA A 44 8.25 6.99 -12.56
C ALA A 44 9.37 6.24 -13.29
N ARG A 45 9.03 5.25 -14.12
CA ARG A 45 10.00 4.51 -14.94
C ARG A 45 10.69 5.43 -15.94
N ASP A 46 9.94 6.32 -16.60
CA ASP A 46 10.46 7.24 -17.61
C ASP A 46 11.46 8.25 -17.02
N LYS A 47 11.35 8.55 -15.72
CA LYS A 47 12.29 9.41 -14.98
C LYS A 47 13.59 8.72 -14.58
N GLY A 48 13.66 7.39 -14.67
CA GLY A 48 14.84 6.60 -14.31
C GLY A 48 14.63 5.70 -13.10
N PHE A 49 15.44 4.64 -13.01
CA PHE A 49 15.22 3.55 -12.07
C PHE A 49 15.57 3.89 -10.62
N HIS A 50 16.60 4.68 -10.37
CA HIS A 50 17.04 5.01 -9.00
C HIS A 50 16.66 6.43 -8.59
N VAL A 51 15.70 7.02 -9.29
CA VAL A 51 15.23 8.39 -9.04
C VAL A 51 14.03 8.37 -8.11
N VAL A 52 14.08 9.20 -7.07
CA VAL A 52 12.92 9.47 -6.22
C VAL A 52 12.07 10.52 -6.91
N SER A 53 11.04 10.08 -7.63
CA SER A 53 10.08 10.96 -8.28
C SER A 53 8.77 11.07 -7.49
N PRO A 54 8.02 12.17 -7.62
CA PRO A 54 6.69 12.30 -7.03
C PRO A 54 5.75 11.14 -7.41
N GLU A 55 5.88 10.62 -8.64
CA GLU A 55 5.07 9.52 -9.15
C GLU A 55 5.50 8.17 -8.56
N ALA A 56 6.80 7.98 -8.28
CA ALA A 56 7.25 6.81 -7.54
C ALA A 56 6.65 6.80 -6.12
N ILE A 57 6.68 7.95 -5.44
CA ILE A 57 6.08 8.12 -4.12
C ILE A 57 4.57 7.83 -4.19
N ARG A 58 3.86 8.45 -5.14
CA ARG A 58 2.43 8.24 -5.33
C ARG A 58 2.07 6.78 -5.62
N CYS A 59 2.85 6.10 -6.46
CA CYS A 59 2.67 4.68 -6.74
C CYS A 59 2.76 3.85 -5.45
N VAL A 60 3.80 4.10 -4.64
CA VAL A 60 3.99 3.41 -3.35
C VAL A 60 2.85 3.69 -2.37
N GLU A 61 2.37 4.92 -2.29
CA GLU A 61 1.21 5.26 -1.45
C GLU A 61 -0.04 4.50 -1.87
N VAL A 62 -0.30 4.39 -3.18
CA VAL A 62 -1.43 3.62 -3.71
C VAL A 62 -1.29 2.13 -3.39
N LEU A 63 -0.10 1.56 -3.52
CA LEU A 63 0.17 0.17 -3.14
C LEU A 63 -0.11 -0.06 -1.64
N ARG A 64 0.27 0.89 -0.78
CA ARG A 64 -0.02 0.81 0.67
C ARG A 64 -1.50 0.94 0.97
N MET A 65 -2.21 1.80 0.24
CA MET A 65 -3.67 1.91 0.34
C MET A 65 -4.33 0.57 0.00
N MET A 66 -3.95 -0.05 -1.13
CA MET A 66 -4.42 -1.38 -1.52
C MET A 66 -4.21 -2.43 -0.44
N ARG A 67 -3.02 -2.49 0.16
CA ARG A 67 -2.70 -3.44 1.24
C ARG A 67 -3.54 -3.22 2.49
N SER A 68 -3.91 -1.98 2.80
CA SER A 68 -4.70 -1.64 4.00
C SER A 68 -6.20 -1.82 3.82
N MET A 69 -6.67 -2.06 2.59
CA MET A 69 -8.08 -2.24 2.31
C MET A 69 -8.53 -3.67 2.68
N PRO A 70 -9.74 -3.84 3.23
CA PRO A 70 -10.32 -5.14 3.47
C PRO A 70 -10.82 -5.76 2.14
N LEU A 71 -9.88 -6.20 1.31
CA LEU A 71 -10.18 -6.85 0.03
C LEU A 71 -10.61 -8.29 0.26
N THR A 72 -11.75 -8.67 -0.31
CA THR A 72 -12.22 -10.06 -0.27
C THR A 72 -11.59 -10.87 -1.41
N PRO A 73 -11.44 -12.19 -1.26
CA PRO A 73 -10.97 -13.08 -2.33
C PRO A 73 -11.69 -12.85 -3.66
N ARG A 74 -13.02 -12.72 -3.60
CA ARG A 74 -13.88 -12.44 -4.77
C ARG A 74 -13.52 -11.13 -5.48
N LEU A 75 -13.15 -10.08 -4.74
CA LEU A 75 -12.74 -8.81 -5.35
C LEU A 75 -11.35 -8.91 -5.96
N ILE A 76 -10.44 -9.64 -5.31
CA ILE A 76 -9.08 -9.86 -5.81
C ILE A 76 -9.11 -10.63 -7.13
N THR A 77 -9.95 -11.67 -7.24
CA THR A 77 -10.06 -12.48 -8.47
C THR A 77 -10.87 -11.83 -9.58
N LYS A 78 -11.84 -10.97 -9.24
CA LYS A 78 -12.66 -10.26 -10.23
C LYS A 78 -11.92 -9.11 -10.93
N THR A 79 -10.87 -8.58 -10.32
CA THR A 79 -10.12 -7.42 -10.84
C THR A 79 -8.74 -7.84 -11.35
N ASP A 80 -8.12 -7.01 -12.18
CA ASP A 80 -6.75 -7.23 -12.68
C ASP A 80 -5.64 -7.00 -11.64
N LEU A 81 -6.00 -6.93 -10.35
CA LEU A 81 -5.12 -6.51 -9.28
C LEU A 81 -3.84 -7.36 -9.21
N LEU A 82 -3.97 -8.69 -9.24
CA LEU A 82 -2.82 -9.59 -9.17
C LEU A 82 -1.90 -9.44 -10.38
N ARG A 83 -2.48 -9.33 -11.59
CA ARG A 83 -1.73 -9.17 -12.83
C ARG A 83 -0.94 -7.86 -12.83
N VAL A 84 -1.58 -6.76 -12.45
CA VAL A 84 -0.94 -5.45 -12.36
C VAL A 84 0.18 -5.46 -11.31
N LEU A 85 -0.06 -6.04 -10.13
CA LEU A 85 1.00 -6.07 -9.11
C LEU A 85 2.19 -6.94 -9.53
N GLN A 86 1.98 -8.02 -10.31
CA GLN A 86 3.06 -8.82 -10.88
C GLN A 86 3.91 -8.00 -11.86
N PHE A 87 3.26 -7.20 -12.71
CA PHE A 87 3.95 -6.27 -13.58
C PHE A 87 4.71 -5.19 -12.78
N LEU A 88 4.10 -4.59 -11.76
CA LEU A 88 4.79 -3.59 -10.93
C LEU A 88 5.94 -4.20 -10.10
N ALA A 89 5.88 -5.49 -9.77
CA ALA A 89 6.95 -6.21 -9.09
C ALA A 89 8.19 -6.49 -9.96
N THR A 90 8.17 -6.12 -11.24
CA THR A 90 9.34 -6.09 -12.14
C THR A 90 9.79 -4.68 -12.48
N ASN A 91 9.18 -3.64 -11.87
CA ASN A 91 9.51 -2.24 -12.16
C ASN A 91 10.99 -1.93 -11.89
N GLY A 92 11.58 -1.07 -12.73
CA GLY A 92 12.97 -0.62 -12.58
C GLY A 92 13.22 0.09 -11.25
N ASN A 93 12.23 0.82 -10.72
CA ASN A 93 12.32 1.47 -9.44
C ASN A 93 12.31 0.46 -8.28
N PRO A 94 13.38 0.37 -7.47
CA PRO A 94 13.50 -0.65 -6.44
C PRO A 94 12.45 -0.51 -5.35
N LYS A 95 12.00 0.72 -5.06
CA LYS A 95 10.98 0.96 -4.04
C LYS A 95 9.61 0.48 -4.51
N ILE A 96 9.20 0.84 -5.72
CA ILE A 96 7.96 0.33 -6.34
C ILE A 96 8.00 -1.20 -6.35
N ARG A 97 9.10 -1.78 -6.85
CA ARG A 97 9.29 -3.23 -6.93
C ARG A 97 9.09 -3.93 -5.58
N SER A 98 9.75 -3.43 -4.55
CA SER A 98 9.68 -4.01 -3.20
C SER A 98 8.27 -3.93 -2.60
N GLU A 99 7.60 -2.79 -2.75
CA GLU A 99 6.26 -2.58 -2.20
C GLU A 99 5.23 -3.42 -2.98
N SER A 100 5.32 -3.51 -4.31
CA SER A 100 4.45 -4.37 -5.12
C SER A 100 4.55 -5.84 -4.74
N ARG A 101 5.76 -6.36 -4.47
CA ARG A 101 5.96 -7.73 -3.95
C ARG A 101 5.32 -7.91 -2.58
N SER A 102 5.46 -6.93 -1.69
CA SER A 102 4.81 -6.94 -0.37
C SER A 102 3.28 -7.03 -0.48
N VAL A 103 2.67 -6.22 -1.36
CA VAL A 103 1.22 -6.27 -1.62
C VAL A 103 0.82 -7.62 -2.21
N LEU A 104 1.55 -8.13 -3.21
CA LEU A 104 1.27 -9.45 -3.80
C LEU A 104 1.25 -10.57 -2.77
N ASN A 105 2.27 -10.62 -1.91
CA ASN A 105 2.36 -11.65 -0.87
C ASN A 105 1.21 -11.54 0.12
N HIS A 106 0.83 -10.31 0.50
CA HIS A 106 -0.33 -10.07 1.34
C HIS A 106 -1.63 -10.60 0.71
N LEU A 107 -1.89 -10.26 -0.56
CA LEU A 107 -3.11 -10.69 -1.25
C LEU A 107 -3.15 -12.20 -1.50
N ARG A 108 -2.00 -12.83 -1.77
CA ARG A 108 -1.91 -14.29 -1.83
C ARG A 108 -2.26 -14.94 -0.50
N GLY A 109 -1.83 -14.36 0.62
CA GLY A 109 -2.26 -14.79 1.95
C GLY A 109 -3.77 -14.69 2.15
N VAL A 110 -4.39 -13.59 1.69
CA VAL A 110 -5.85 -13.43 1.73
C VAL A 110 -6.58 -14.52 0.93
N LEU A 111 -6.04 -14.92 -0.23
CA LEU A 111 -6.60 -15.98 -1.08
C LEU A 111 -6.37 -17.39 -0.53
N ALA A 112 -5.30 -17.61 0.22
CA ALA A 112 -5.00 -18.91 0.82
C ALA A 112 -5.83 -19.16 2.10
N SER A 113 -6.26 -18.09 2.78
CA SER A 113 -7.06 -18.16 4.01
C SER A 113 -8.58 -18.18 3.75
N SER A 114 -9.01 -18.36 2.51
CA SER A 114 -10.42 -18.27 2.09
C SER A 114 -11.02 -19.58 1.63
#